data_AF-A0A9W7F685-F1
#
_entry.id   AF-A0A9W7F685-F1
#
_cell.length_a   1.000
_cell.length_b   1.000
_cell.length_c   1.000
_cell.angle_alpha   90.00
_cell.angle_beta   90.00
_cell.angle_gamma   90.00
#
_symmetry.space_group_name_H-M   'P 1'
#
loop_
_entity.id
_entity.type
_entity.pdbx_description
1 polymer ?
#
loop_
_entity_poly.entity_id
_entity_poly.type
_entity_poly.pdbx_seq_one_letter_code
_entity_poly.pdbx_strand_id
1 'polypeptide(L)'
;MVDTLVAIRWLDKKWHKVVEKKLTEVKLDEPYGEIIVHGGNDISYYEAISDARKDRMKQVTKVVFLLNITKVGDRACALASILVAVDIPEGITIIGDYSFNYCSSLKEIKFPKSLTAIDVRSFDSCYNLEEVDLLHTNVQELGDYAFFGCTSLREMKVPDSLQKFGERVFANCSKLVPSDIDISWGNDASAVVAYLRSIQ
;
A
#
# COMPACT_ATOMS: atom_id res chain seq x y z
N MET A 1 9.76 28.93 17.01
CA MET A 1 10.12 28.14 15.81
C MET A 1 8.88 27.38 15.40
N VAL A 2 8.36 27.63 14.20
CA VAL A 2 7.22 26.89 13.66
C VAL A 2 7.82 25.62 13.05
N ASP A 3 7.49 24.43 13.56
CA ASP A 3 8.09 23.18 13.07
C ASP A 3 7.71 22.97 11.60
N THR A 4 8.66 23.28 10.71
CA THR A 4 8.51 23.10 9.28
C THR A 4 8.54 21.61 8.98
N LEU A 5 7.45 21.06 8.45
CA LEU A 5 7.41 19.70 7.93
C LEU A 5 8.06 19.69 6.55
N VAL A 6 8.76 18.61 6.24
CA VAL A 6 9.34 18.43 4.92
C VAL A 6 8.78 17.14 4.35
N ALA A 7 8.17 17.24 3.18
CA ALA A 7 7.47 16.16 2.51
C ALA A 7 8.11 15.85 1.15
N ILE A 8 7.82 14.67 0.61
CA ILE A 8 8.14 14.30 -0.76
C ILE A 8 6.84 14.22 -1.57
N ARG A 9 6.79 14.90 -2.72
CA ARG A 9 5.68 14.85 -3.68
C ARG A 9 6.14 14.26 -5.01
N TRP A 10 5.33 13.38 -5.61
CA TRP A 10 5.52 12.92 -6.98
C TRP A 10 4.84 13.91 -7.94
N LEU A 11 5.65 14.63 -8.72
CA LEU A 11 5.22 15.62 -9.70
C LEU A 11 6.07 15.43 -10.96
N ASP A 12 5.52 15.59 -12.16
CA ASP A 12 6.27 15.52 -13.42
C ASP A 12 7.16 14.27 -13.58
N LYS A 13 6.65 13.12 -13.11
CA LYS A 13 7.35 11.82 -13.13
C LYS A 13 8.68 11.82 -12.35
N LYS A 14 8.83 12.66 -11.32
CA LYS A 14 9.99 12.67 -10.41
C LYS A 14 9.62 13.14 -8.99
N TRP A 15 10.41 12.71 -8.01
CA TRP A 15 10.22 13.10 -6.61
C TRP A 15 10.77 14.50 -6.32
N HIS A 16 10.00 15.32 -5.61
CA HIS A 16 10.36 16.68 -5.20
C HIS A 16 10.29 16.83 -3.69
N LYS A 17 11.33 17.42 -3.09
CA LYS A 17 11.33 17.85 -1.69
C LYS A 17 10.53 19.15 -1.56
N VAL A 18 9.51 19.15 -0.70
CA VAL A 18 8.66 20.31 -0.46
C VAL A 18 8.72 20.68 1.03
N VAL A 19 8.89 21.97 1.30
CA VAL A 19 8.96 22.53 2.65
C VAL A 19 7.58 23.09 3.00
N GLU A 20 6.92 22.53 4.01
CA GLU A 20 5.56 22.89 4.43
C GLU A 20 5.59 23.47 5.86
N LYS A 21 4.86 24.56 6.12
CA LYS A 21 4.68 25.06 7.50
C LYS A 21 3.82 24.07 8.29
N LYS A 22 4.21 23.80 9.54
CA LYS A 22 3.56 22.91 10.52
C LYS A 22 2.06 22.69 10.25
N LEU A 23 1.70 21.48 9.83
CA LEU A 23 0.32 20.99 9.77
C LEU A 23 -0.13 20.52 11.17
N THR A 24 0.10 21.34 12.21
CA THR A 24 -0.52 21.05 13.52
C THR A 24 -2.03 21.19 13.47
N GLU A 25 -2.56 21.87 12.46
CA GLU A 25 -3.95 21.87 12.10
C GLU A 25 -3.98 21.91 10.57
N VAL A 26 -4.22 20.76 9.93
CA VAL A 26 -4.88 20.82 8.61
C VAL A 26 -6.18 21.57 8.88
N LYS A 27 -6.22 22.87 8.57
CA LYS A 27 -7.45 23.63 8.63
C LYS A 27 -8.45 22.89 7.75
N LEU A 28 -9.59 22.57 8.35
CA LEU A 28 -10.71 21.77 7.83
C LEU A 28 -11.34 22.32 6.52
N ASP A 29 -10.75 23.32 5.87
CA ASP A 29 -11.34 24.12 4.81
C ASP A 29 -10.44 24.34 3.57
N GLU A 30 -9.33 23.61 3.40
CA GLU A 30 -8.53 23.66 2.15
C GLU A 30 -9.05 22.63 1.11
N PRO A 31 -9.25 22.98 -0.18
CA PRO A 31 -10.13 22.23 -1.08
C PRO A 31 -9.50 21.01 -1.79
N TYR A 32 -8.55 20.30 -1.18
CA TYR A 32 -7.80 19.26 -1.93
C TYR A 32 -7.73 17.92 -1.19
N GLY A 33 -8.16 16.86 -1.87
CA GLY A 33 -8.11 15.45 -1.45
C GLY A 33 -6.71 14.88 -1.25
N GLU A 34 -5.83 15.59 -0.55
CA GLU A 34 -4.49 15.12 -0.17
C GLU A 34 -4.53 14.53 1.26
N ILE A 35 -3.86 13.40 1.49
CA ILE A 35 -3.55 12.87 2.83
C ILE A 35 -2.04 12.82 3.05
N ILE A 36 -1.61 13.13 4.28
CA ILE A 36 -0.21 13.03 4.69
C ILE A 36 -0.03 11.77 5.52
N VAL A 37 0.87 10.90 5.07
CA VAL A 37 1.27 9.68 5.77
C VAL A 37 2.43 10.00 6.69
N HIS A 38 2.17 9.85 7.99
CA HIS A 38 3.18 9.93 9.04
C HIS A 38 3.79 8.54 9.26
N GLY A 39 5.11 8.47 9.48
CA GLY A 39 5.80 7.24 9.85
C GLY A 39 5.74 7.05 11.34
N GLY A 40 5.20 5.93 11.78
CA GLY A 40 5.10 5.57 13.20
C GLY A 40 3.87 4.73 13.47
N ASN A 41 4.05 3.68 14.28
CA ASN A 41 2.99 2.81 14.77
C ASN A 41 1.92 3.60 15.55
N ASP A 42 0.74 2.98 15.62
CA ASP A 42 -0.45 3.39 16.37
C ASP A 42 -1.31 4.52 15.78
N ILE A 43 -2.20 4.11 14.87
CA ILE A 43 -3.62 4.27 15.22
C ILE A 43 -4.03 2.98 15.92
N SER A 44 -3.65 2.82 17.19
CA SER A 44 -4.26 1.83 18.06
C SER A 44 -5.73 2.20 18.15
N TYR A 45 -6.60 1.55 17.37
CA TYR A 45 -7.91 1.17 17.88
C TYR A 45 -8.64 0.22 16.92
N TYR A 46 -9.09 -0.88 17.50
CA TYR A 46 -10.11 -1.78 16.95
C TYR A 46 -11.53 -1.18 16.99
N GLU A 47 -11.70 0.12 17.30
CA GLU A 47 -12.98 0.83 17.18
C GLU A 47 -12.81 2.23 16.55
N ALA A 48 -13.63 2.53 15.55
CA ALA A 48 -13.86 3.86 14.99
C ALA A 48 -12.62 4.62 14.44
N ILE A 49 -12.29 4.34 13.17
CA ILE A 49 -12.13 5.48 12.26
C ILE A 49 -13.40 6.32 12.46
N SER A 50 -13.28 7.51 13.06
CA SER A 50 -14.45 8.37 13.28
C SER A 50 -15.18 8.56 11.95
N ASP A 51 -16.51 8.67 11.97
CA ASP A 51 -17.25 8.83 10.71
C ASP A 51 -16.77 10.05 9.93
N ALA A 52 -16.36 11.10 10.64
CA ALA A 52 -15.66 12.25 10.07
C ALA A 52 -14.35 11.88 9.34
N ARG A 53 -13.52 10.96 9.87
CA ARG A 53 -12.35 10.47 9.14
C ARG A 53 -12.77 9.60 7.95
N LYS A 54 -13.74 8.70 8.08
CA LYS A 54 -14.21 7.86 6.97
C LYS A 54 -14.70 8.72 5.80
N ASP A 55 -15.51 9.73 6.09
CA ASP A 55 -16.06 10.61 5.07
C ASP A 55 -14.97 11.45 4.40
N ARG A 56 -13.98 11.92 5.17
CA ARG A 56 -12.78 12.55 4.58
C ARG A 56 -11.99 11.58 3.69
N MET A 57 -11.80 10.33 4.08
CA MET A 57 -11.03 9.38 3.27
C MET A 57 -11.66 9.15 1.89
N LYS A 58 -12.99 9.17 1.79
CA LYS A 58 -13.71 9.02 0.51
C LYS A 58 -13.40 10.12 -0.51
N GLN A 59 -12.83 11.25 -0.09
CA GLN A 59 -12.45 12.37 -0.97
C GLN A 59 -10.95 12.41 -1.29
N VAL A 60 -10.14 11.50 -0.74
CA VAL A 60 -8.68 11.47 -0.95
C VAL A 60 -8.36 10.96 -2.36
N THR A 61 -7.66 11.79 -3.13
CA THR A 61 -7.17 11.52 -4.49
C THR A 61 -5.65 11.47 -4.57
N LYS A 62 -4.94 11.92 -3.51
CA LYS A 62 -3.47 12.00 -3.51
C LYS A 62 -2.88 11.73 -2.13
N VAL A 63 -1.74 11.04 -2.11
CA VAL A 63 -0.97 10.70 -0.91
C VAL A 63 0.36 11.44 -0.91
N VAL A 64 0.73 11.98 0.24
CA VAL A 64 2.00 12.68 0.48
C VAL A 64 2.72 11.99 1.64
N PHE A 65 4.00 11.69 1.45
CA PHE A 65 4.82 11.04 2.48
C PHE A 65 5.78 12.04 3.12
N LEU A 66 5.93 11.96 4.44
CA LEU A 66 6.94 12.75 5.16
C LEU A 66 8.35 12.23 4.89
N LEU A 67 9.36 13.08 5.04
CA LEU A 67 10.75 12.62 4.97
C LEU A 67 11.11 11.66 6.12
N ASN A 68 12.02 10.73 5.82
CA ASN A 68 12.67 9.81 6.77
C ASN A 68 11.72 8.83 7.48
N ILE A 69 10.52 8.61 6.95
CA ILE A 69 9.64 7.56 7.45
C ILE A 69 10.06 6.23 6.84
N THR A 70 9.99 5.16 7.64
CA THR A 70 10.39 3.80 7.22
C THR A 70 9.21 2.85 7.09
N LYS A 71 8.00 3.28 7.48
CA LYS A 71 6.77 2.49 7.44
C LYS A 71 5.60 3.37 6.99
N VAL A 72 4.78 2.86 6.08
CA VAL A 72 3.42 3.37 5.88
C VAL A 72 2.59 2.91 7.07
N GLY A 73 2.12 3.85 7.88
CA GLY A 73 1.38 3.53 9.10
C GLY A 73 0.13 2.68 8.83
N ASP A 74 -0.29 1.94 9.85
CA ASP A 74 -1.47 1.10 9.78
C ASP A 74 -2.70 1.97 9.48
N ARG A 75 -3.58 1.49 8.57
CA ARG A 75 -4.78 2.20 8.10
C ARG A 75 -4.52 3.60 7.51
N ALA A 76 -3.28 3.97 7.20
CA ALA A 76 -2.91 5.34 6.80
C ALA A 76 -3.82 5.89 5.69
N CYS A 77 -4.07 5.10 4.66
CA CYS A 77 -4.91 5.42 3.50
C CYS A 77 -6.18 4.56 3.43
N ALA A 78 -6.55 3.84 4.48
CA ALA A 78 -7.75 2.99 4.48
C ALA A 78 -9.00 3.81 4.12
N LEU A 79 -9.88 3.22 3.29
CA LEU A 79 -11.11 3.81 2.77
C LEU A 79 -10.90 4.99 1.79
N ALA A 80 -9.70 5.19 1.25
CA ALA A 80 -9.47 6.15 0.17
C ALA A 80 -10.07 5.67 -1.15
N SER A 81 -11.41 5.57 -1.21
CA SER A 81 -12.15 4.82 -2.24
C SER A 81 -12.01 5.37 -3.65
N ILE A 82 -11.59 6.64 -3.80
CA ILE A 82 -11.38 7.32 -5.08
C ILE A 82 -9.89 7.54 -5.42
N LEU A 83 -8.97 7.11 -4.56
CA LEU A 83 -7.53 7.16 -4.83
C LEU A 83 -7.20 6.23 -6.00
N VAL A 84 -6.58 6.74 -7.05
CA VAL A 84 -6.33 5.98 -8.30
C VAL A 84 -4.91 5.42 -8.38
N ALA A 85 -3.92 6.14 -7.85
CA ALA A 85 -2.54 5.72 -7.93
C ALA A 85 -1.74 6.18 -6.71
N VAL A 86 -0.71 5.40 -6.34
CA VAL A 86 0.22 5.74 -5.26
C VAL A 86 1.65 5.43 -5.68
N ASP A 87 2.56 6.37 -5.47
CA ASP A 87 3.99 6.14 -5.57
C ASP A 87 4.54 6.08 -4.14
N ILE A 88 5.11 4.94 -3.73
CA ILE A 88 5.67 4.76 -2.39
C ILE A 88 7.16 5.13 -2.45
N PRO A 89 7.63 6.14 -1.70
CA PRO A 89 9.00 6.64 -1.84
C PRO A 89 10.04 5.67 -1.26
N GLU A 90 11.27 5.78 -1.76
CA GLU A 90 12.43 5.10 -1.18
C GLU A 90 12.63 5.46 0.29
N GLY A 91 13.10 4.49 1.07
CA GLY A 91 13.23 4.56 2.52
C GLY A 91 12.09 3.87 3.27
N ILE A 92 10.94 3.67 2.62
CA ILE A 92 9.86 2.84 3.16
C ILE A 92 10.24 1.37 3.06
N THR A 93 10.26 0.72 4.21
CA THR A 93 10.57 -0.71 4.38
C THR A 93 9.32 -1.56 4.64
N ILE A 94 8.25 -0.96 5.18
CA ILE A 94 7.03 -1.70 5.56
C ILE A 94 5.78 -0.96 5.08
N ILE A 95 4.83 -1.70 4.51
CA ILE A 95 3.45 -1.24 4.34
C ILE A 95 2.61 -1.91 5.42
N GLY A 96 2.11 -1.10 6.36
CA GLY A 96 1.44 -1.57 7.57
C GLY A 96 0.07 -2.20 7.36
N ASP A 97 -0.51 -2.62 8.47
CA ASP A 97 -1.78 -3.32 8.50
C ASP A 97 -2.89 -2.43 7.95
N TYR A 98 -3.70 -2.94 7.03
CA TYR A 98 -4.81 -2.23 6.40
C TYR A 98 -4.43 -0.89 5.74
N SER A 99 -3.14 -0.59 5.48
CA SER A 99 -2.71 0.76 5.06
C SER A 99 -3.47 1.30 3.85
N PHE A 100 -3.88 0.46 2.90
CA PHE A 100 -4.66 0.83 1.71
C PHE A 100 -5.94 -0.02 1.56
N ASN A 101 -6.46 -0.58 2.65
CA ASN A 101 -7.68 -1.38 2.60
C ASN A 101 -8.89 -0.53 2.13
N TYR A 102 -9.72 -1.10 1.25
CA TYR A 102 -10.86 -0.44 0.59
C TYR A 102 -10.50 0.80 -0.24
N CYS A 103 -9.27 0.90 -0.75
CA CYS A 103 -8.93 1.84 -1.83
C CYS A 103 -9.50 1.31 -3.17
N SER A 104 -10.83 1.27 -3.29
CA SER A 104 -11.54 0.57 -4.36
C SER A 104 -11.22 1.04 -5.79
N SER A 105 -10.78 2.29 -5.96
CA SER A 105 -10.39 2.85 -7.26
C SER A 105 -8.89 2.75 -7.54
N LEU A 106 -8.08 2.24 -6.62
CA LEU A 106 -6.63 2.14 -6.78
C LEU A 106 -6.32 1.18 -7.91
N LYS A 107 -5.62 1.67 -8.94
CA LYS A 107 -5.24 0.92 -10.14
C LYS A 107 -3.74 0.65 -10.22
N GLU A 108 -2.94 1.62 -9.80
CA GLU A 108 -1.48 1.58 -9.92
C GLU A 108 -0.83 1.87 -8.57
N ILE A 109 0.15 1.04 -8.21
CA ILE A 109 1.03 1.32 -7.09
C ILE A 109 2.48 1.04 -7.48
N LYS A 110 3.36 1.96 -7.13
CA LYS A 110 4.81 1.79 -7.28
C LYS A 110 5.44 1.55 -5.94
N PHE A 111 6.22 0.48 -5.85
CA PHE A 111 6.92 0.07 -4.63
C PHE A 111 8.40 0.44 -4.71
N PRO A 112 9.01 0.89 -3.59
CA PRO A 112 10.42 1.19 -3.55
C PRO A 112 11.24 -0.09 -3.42
N LYS A 113 12.51 -0.03 -3.84
CA LYS A 113 13.44 -1.16 -3.69
C LYS A 113 13.67 -1.52 -2.22
N SER A 114 13.58 -0.52 -1.34
CA SER A 114 13.73 -0.67 0.11
C SER A 114 12.59 -1.44 0.80
N LEU A 115 11.48 -1.73 0.11
CA LEU A 115 10.35 -2.45 0.71
C LEU A 115 10.71 -3.89 1.05
N THR A 116 10.44 -4.31 2.29
CA THR A 116 10.72 -5.65 2.82
C THR A 116 9.49 -6.41 3.29
N ALA A 117 8.37 -5.72 3.59
CA ALA A 117 7.15 -6.37 4.06
C ALA A 117 5.88 -5.62 3.61
N ILE A 118 4.84 -6.40 3.29
CA ILE A 118 3.46 -5.94 3.10
C ILE A 118 2.61 -6.70 4.12
N ASP A 119 2.08 -5.98 5.12
CA ASP A 119 1.45 -6.58 6.29
C ASP A 119 -0.03 -6.98 6.04
N VAL A 120 -0.76 -7.26 7.12
CA VAL A 120 -2.09 -7.88 7.05
C VAL A 120 -3.09 -6.94 6.38
N ARG A 121 -3.81 -7.45 5.38
CA ARG A 121 -4.87 -6.72 4.66
C ARG A 121 -4.44 -5.37 4.06
N SER A 122 -3.15 -5.14 3.83
CA SER A 122 -2.66 -3.83 3.37
C SER A 122 -3.36 -3.34 2.11
N PHE A 123 -3.75 -4.22 1.18
CA PHE A 123 -4.48 -3.93 -0.05
C PHE A 123 -5.81 -4.68 -0.17
N ASP A 124 -6.38 -5.14 0.94
CA ASP A 124 -7.68 -5.82 0.95
C ASP A 124 -8.75 -4.93 0.29
N SER A 125 -9.50 -5.51 -0.65
CA SER A 125 -10.64 -4.89 -1.34
C SER A 125 -10.25 -3.67 -2.20
N CYS A 126 -9.01 -3.66 -2.73
CA CYS A 126 -8.59 -2.79 -3.83
C CYS A 126 -9.12 -3.35 -5.17
N TYR A 127 -10.45 -3.28 -5.37
CA TYR A 127 -11.16 -3.96 -6.47
C TYR A 127 -10.64 -3.66 -7.89
N ASN A 128 -10.08 -2.47 -8.11
CA ASN A 128 -9.55 -2.01 -9.40
C ASN A 128 -8.03 -2.15 -9.54
N LEU A 129 -7.34 -2.74 -8.55
CA LEU A 129 -5.91 -2.97 -8.65
C LEU A 129 -5.68 -4.07 -9.67
N GLU A 130 -5.02 -3.74 -10.77
CA GLU A 130 -4.90 -4.63 -11.94
C GLU A 130 -3.58 -5.40 -11.95
N GLU A 131 -2.49 -4.76 -11.54
CA GLU A 131 -1.13 -5.28 -11.63
C GLU A 131 -0.37 -4.91 -10.37
N VAL A 132 0.40 -5.86 -9.84
CA VAL A 132 1.30 -5.65 -8.70
C VAL A 132 2.69 -6.10 -9.10
N ASP A 133 3.63 -5.15 -9.21
CA ASP A 133 5.01 -5.42 -9.56
C ASP A 133 5.92 -5.25 -8.34
N LEU A 134 6.31 -6.38 -7.73
CA LEU A 134 7.28 -6.42 -6.63
C LEU A 134 8.67 -6.88 -7.09
N LEU A 135 8.92 -7.04 -8.40
CA LEU A 135 10.12 -7.69 -8.94
C LEU A 135 11.43 -7.08 -8.44
N HIS A 136 11.44 -5.77 -8.22
CA HIS A 136 12.63 -5.00 -7.80
C HIS A 136 12.63 -4.62 -6.32
N THR A 137 11.76 -5.24 -5.52
CA THR A 137 11.69 -5.03 -4.07
C THR A 137 12.52 -6.08 -3.32
N ASN A 138 12.63 -5.93 -2.00
CA ASN A 138 13.21 -6.93 -1.10
C ASN A 138 12.14 -7.59 -0.23
N VAL A 139 10.88 -7.67 -0.71
CA VAL A 139 9.76 -8.20 0.06
C VAL A 139 9.98 -9.67 0.38
N GLN A 140 10.01 -10.00 1.67
CA GLN A 140 10.23 -11.36 2.17
C GLN A 140 8.93 -12.07 2.55
N GLU A 141 7.88 -11.30 2.86
CA GLU A 141 6.61 -11.82 3.36
C GLU A 141 5.44 -10.96 2.87
N LEU A 142 4.36 -11.63 2.48
CA LEU A 142 3.04 -11.04 2.29
C LEU A 142 2.14 -11.51 3.43
N GLY A 143 1.60 -10.57 4.21
CA GLY A 143 0.75 -10.87 5.36
C GLY A 143 -0.63 -11.44 4.98
N ASP A 144 -1.35 -11.94 5.98
CA ASP A 144 -2.67 -12.52 5.79
C ASP A 144 -3.60 -11.56 5.05
N TYR A 145 -4.33 -12.08 4.06
CA TYR A 145 -5.30 -11.33 3.27
C TYR A 145 -4.73 -10.07 2.59
N ALA A 146 -3.41 -9.94 2.40
CA ALA A 146 -2.76 -8.71 1.93
C ALA A 146 -3.37 -8.16 0.63
N PHE A 147 -3.81 -9.02 -0.29
CA PHE A 147 -4.49 -8.66 -1.55
C PHE A 147 -5.89 -9.29 -1.66
N PHE A 148 -6.54 -9.61 -0.54
CA PHE A 148 -7.84 -10.25 -0.54
C PHE A 148 -8.88 -9.42 -1.30
N GLY A 149 -9.64 -10.04 -2.18
CA GLY A 149 -10.71 -9.36 -2.92
C GLY A 149 -10.24 -8.32 -3.94
N CYS A 150 -8.96 -8.32 -4.34
CA CYS A 150 -8.49 -7.56 -5.50
C CYS A 150 -9.00 -8.20 -6.80
N THR A 151 -10.30 -8.09 -7.07
CA THR A 151 -11.00 -8.81 -8.15
C THR A 151 -10.53 -8.46 -9.56
N SER A 152 -9.83 -7.34 -9.74
CA SER A 152 -9.25 -6.97 -11.03
C SER A 152 -7.79 -7.38 -11.20
N LEU A 153 -7.14 -7.87 -10.14
CA LEU A 153 -5.74 -8.25 -10.15
C LEU A 153 -5.57 -9.41 -11.14
N ARG A 154 -4.77 -9.18 -12.17
CA ARG A 154 -4.53 -10.11 -13.27
C ARG A 154 -3.04 -10.41 -13.50
N GLU A 155 -2.15 -9.72 -12.78
CA GLU A 155 -0.71 -9.92 -12.90
C GLU A 155 -0.05 -9.62 -11.55
N MET A 156 0.84 -10.51 -11.11
CA MET A 156 1.61 -10.38 -9.88
C MET A 156 3.05 -10.77 -10.15
N LYS A 157 3.99 -9.83 -10.11
CA LYS A 157 5.43 -10.15 -10.16
C LYS A 157 5.99 -10.16 -8.76
N VAL A 158 6.67 -11.25 -8.38
CA VAL A 158 7.24 -11.40 -7.05
C VAL A 158 8.77 -11.26 -7.10
N PRO A 159 9.43 -10.74 -6.04
CA PRO A 159 10.88 -10.70 -5.98
C PRO A 159 11.44 -12.08 -5.63
N ASP A 160 12.74 -12.29 -5.91
CA ASP A 160 13.49 -13.49 -5.51
C ASP A 160 13.65 -13.64 -3.98
N SER A 161 13.24 -12.64 -3.20
CA SER A 161 13.36 -12.61 -1.73
C SER A 161 12.10 -13.07 -0.98
N LEU A 162 10.94 -13.18 -1.65
CA LEU A 162 9.64 -13.54 -1.09
C LEU A 162 9.53 -15.02 -0.63
N GLN A 163 9.77 -15.27 0.65
CA GLN A 163 9.79 -16.62 1.20
C GLN A 163 8.45 -17.08 1.80
N LYS A 164 7.55 -16.15 2.13
CA LYS A 164 6.36 -16.45 2.93
C LYS A 164 5.10 -15.77 2.41
N PHE A 165 4.00 -16.51 2.52
CA PHE A 165 2.64 -16.03 2.28
C PHE A 165 1.81 -16.28 3.52
N GLY A 166 1.05 -15.27 3.93
CA GLY A 166 -0.01 -15.41 4.90
C GLY A 166 -1.21 -16.17 4.35
N GLU A 167 -2.23 -16.33 5.18
CA GLU A 167 -3.47 -16.96 4.79
C GLU A 167 -4.23 -16.11 3.76
N ARG A 168 -4.77 -16.75 2.71
CA ARG A 168 -5.73 -16.14 1.77
C ARG A 168 -5.28 -14.81 1.15
N VAL A 169 -3.97 -14.61 0.93
CA VAL A 169 -3.36 -13.41 0.33
C VAL A 169 -4.09 -13.00 -0.95
N PHE A 170 -4.40 -13.96 -1.82
CA PHE A 170 -5.07 -13.74 -3.11
C PHE A 170 -6.49 -14.32 -3.17
N ALA A 171 -7.12 -14.66 -2.04
CA ALA A 171 -8.48 -15.18 -2.09
C ALA A 171 -9.43 -14.09 -2.62
N ASN A 172 -10.39 -14.50 -3.45
CA ASN A 172 -11.29 -13.63 -4.21
C ASN A 172 -10.61 -12.71 -5.26
N CYS A 173 -9.36 -12.98 -5.64
CA CYS A 173 -8.75 -12.38 -6.83
C CYS A 173 -9.20 -13.12 -8.09
N SER A 174 -10.46 -12.93 -8.51
CA SER A 174 -11.11 -13.75 -9.54
C SER A 174 -10.50 -13.68 -10.95
N LYS A 175 -9.63 -12.71 -11.23
CA LYS A 175 -8.90 -12.60 -12.50
C LYS A 175 -7.46 -13.11 -12.45
N LEU A 176 -6.92 -13.36 -11.25
CA LEU A 176 -5.55 -13.82 -11.09
C LEU A 176 -5.53 -15.34 -11.23
N VAL A 177 -4.88 -15.85 -12.25
CA VAL A 177 -4.63 -17.30 -12.36
C VAL A 177 -3.16 -17.61 -12.04
N PRO A 178 -2.84 -18.87 -11.66
CA PRO A 178 -1.47 -19.21 -11.25
C PRO A 178 -0.38 -18.91 -12.30
N SER A 179 -0.72 -18.86 -13.59
CA SER A 179 0.22 -18.52 -14.67
C SER A 179 0.56 -17.04 -14.76
N ASP A 180 -0.24 -16.17 -14.14
CA ASP A 180 -0.05 -14.72 -14.16
C ASP A 180 0.92 -14.25 -13.06
N ILE A 181 1.48 -15.19 -12.31
CA ILE A 181 2.41 -14.94 -11.22
C ILE A 181 3.81 -15.33 -11.68
N ASP A 182 4.59 -14.33 -12.09
CA ASP A 182 5.95 -14.54 -12.58
C ASP A 182 6.88 -14.86 -11.41
N ILE A 183 7.40 -16.09 -11.39
CA ILE A 183 8.29 -16.63 -10.36
C ILE A 183 9.68 -16.88 -10.96
N SER A 184 10.61 -15.94 -10.80
CA SER A 184 11.98 -16.07 -11.31
C SER A 184 12.92 -17.01 -10.50
N TRP A 185 12.38 -17.85 -9.61
CA TRP A 185 13.15 -18.49 -8.54
C TRP A 185 13.89 -19.78 -8.92
N GLY A 186 15.08 -19.96 -8.34
CA GLY A 186 15.80 -21.23 -8.26
C GLY A 186 15.51 -22.01 -6.97
N ASN A 187 15.19 -23.30 -7.11
CA ASN A 187 15.19 -24.44 -6.16
C ASN A 187 14.39 -24.41 -4.82
N ASP A 188 13.93 -23.28 -4.26
CA ASP A 188 13.01 -23.28 -3.07
C ASP A 188 11.62 -22.67 -3.36
N ALA A 189 11.24 -22.65 -4.64
CA ALA A 189 9.96 -22.13 -5.10
C ALA A 189 8.78 -23.07 -4.77
N SER A 190 9.00 -24.26 -4.22
CA SER A 190 7.95 -25.29 -4.12
C SER A 190 6.82 -24.92 -3.17
N ALA A 191 7.11 -24.30 -2.02
CA ALA A 191 6.09 -23.84 -1.07
C ALA A 191 5.29 -22.65 -1.66
N VAL A 192 6.00 -21.72 -2.29
CA VAL A 192 5.40 -20.59 -3.02
C VAL A 192 4.49 -21.10 -4.12
N VAL A 193 4.99 -21.94 -5.02
CA VAL A 193 4.23 -22.56 -6.11
C VAL A 193 3.03 -23.37 -5.59
N ALA A 194 3.19 -24.12 -4.48
CA ALA A 194 2.08 -24.87 -3.88
C ALA A 194 0.99 -23.93 -3.36
N TYR A 195 1.37 -22.85 -2.68
CA TYR A 195 0.45 -21.80 -2.27
C TYR A 195 -0.25 -21.17 -3.49
N LEU A 196 0.50 -20.84 -4.55
CA LEU A 196 -0.06 -20.24 -5.75
C LEU A 196 -0.99 -21.18 -6.53
N ARG A 197 -0.79 -22.50 -6.42
CA ARG A 197 -1.72 -23.50 -6.98
C ARG A 197 -2.99 -23.67 -6.15
N SER A 198 -2.97 -23.23 -4.88
CA SER A 198 -4.11 -23.33 -3.96
C SER A 198 -5.06 -22.13 -3.98
N ILE A 199 -4.83 -21.13 -4.84
CA ILE A 199 -5.64 -19.88 -4.91
C ILE A 199 -7.05 -20.13 -5.49
N GLN A 200 -7.47 -21.38 -5.74
CA GLN A 200 -8.83 -21.74 -6.17
C GLN A 200 -9.77 -21.96 -4.98
#